data_AF-A0A818BYJ9-F1
#
_entry.id   AF-A0A818BYJ9-F1
#
_cell.length_a   1.000
_cell.length_b   1.000
_cell.length_c   1.000
_cell.angle_alpha   90.00
_cell.angle_beta   90.00
_cell.angle_gamma   90.00
#
_symmetry.space_group_name_H-M   'P 1'
#
loop_
_entity.id
_entity.type
_entity.pdbx_description
1 polymer ?
#
loop_
_entity_poly.entity_id
_entity_poly.type
_entity_poly.pdbx_seq_one_letter_code
_entity_poly.pdbx_strand_id
1 'polypeptide(L)'
;MGMAHVTSGRATFTYQDLINSNSSTLPTSFIPKSLLKRMLIRENELRLSNEYQKRYCDAEQSPSSSWLDITDELQRQVIREFNLEDEMHEALLCLRCATQIYPDLQSIPLYVKYNRARDGDLQIGDIVPNVPVVQLDGQDSQLFDGLKPSSTVLIGGSYS
;
A
#
# COMPACT_ATOMS: atom_id res chain seq x y z
N MET A 1 -1.45 7.27 14.45
CA MET A 1 -2.39 6.81 13.40
C MET A 1 -1.59 6.05 12.35
N GLY A 2 -1.79 4.74 12.26
CA GLY A 2 -1.14 3.88 11.27
C GLY A 2 -1.93 3.92 9.96
N MET A 3 -1.24 4.19 8.85
CA MET A 3 -1.82 4.04 7.51
C MET A 3 -1.88 2.54 7.18
N ALA A 4 -3.09 2.00 7.02
CA ALA A 4 -3.28 0.69 6.42
C ALA A 4 -3.06 0.80 4.91
N HIS A 5 -1.90 0.33 4.45
CA HIS A 5 -1.56 0.20 3.04
C HIS A 5 -2.09 -1.14 2.50
N VAL A 6 -2.66 -1.15 1.30
CA VAL A 6 -3.35 -2.31 0.66
C VAL A 6 -2.39 -3.46 0.28
N THR A 7 -1.15 -3.48 0.77
CA THR A 7 -0.15 -4.50 0.39
C THR A 7 0.49 -5.22 1.57
N SER A 8 -0.11 -5.21 2.76
CA SER A 8 0.33 -6.04 3.90
C SER A 8 -0.01 -7.53 3.66
N GLY A 9 0.56 -8.15 2.62
CA GLY A 9 0.34 -9.57 2.33
C GLY A 9 0.85 -10.06 0.98
N ARG A 10 2.16 -10.34 0.87
CA ARG A 10 2.86 -11.42 0.10
C ARG A 10 4.35 -11.05 -0.01
N ALA A 11 5.34 -11.90 0.30
CA ALA A 11 5.60 -13.29 -0.07
C ALA A 11 5.67 -13.50 -1.61
N THR A 12 6.88 -13.29 -2.15
CA THR A 12 7.46 -13.91 -3.37
C THR A 12 6.72 -13.77 -4.70
N PHE A 13 6.08 -12.63 -4.98
CA PHE A 13 5.77 -12.28 -6.37
C PHE A 13 6.18 -10.84 -6.61
N THR A 14 7.40 -10.66 -7.08
CA THR A 14 7.95 -9.35 -7.41
C THR A 14 7.57 -8.98 -8.83
N TYR A 15 7.45 -7.69 -9.14
CA TYR A 15 7.30 -7.22 -10.52
C TYR A 15 8.48 -7.69 -11.40
N GLN A 16 9.64 -7.95 -10.77
CA GLN A 16 10.80 -8.56 -11.40
C GLN A 16 10.49 -9.99 -11.89
N ASP A 17 9.68 -10.77 -11.16
CA ASP A 17 9.25 -12.10 -11.58
C ASP A 17 8.33 -12.04 -12.80
N LEU A 18 7.47 -11.01 -12.88
CA LEU A 18 6.62 -10.71 -14.06
C LEU A 18 7.44 -10.26 -15.28
N ILE A 19 8.47 -9.43 -15.06
CA ILE A 19 9.41 -9.00 -16.10
C ILE A 19 10.29 -10.18 -16.59
N ASN A 20 10.69 -11.08 -15.68
CA ASN A 20 11.59 -12.20 -15.96
C ASN A 20 10.86 -13.44 -16.52
N SER A 21 9.57 -13.62 -16.23
CA SER A 21 8.75 -14.68 -16.82
C SER A 21 8.32 -14.25 -18.22
N ASN A 22 8.96 -14.78 -19.27
CA ASN A 22 8.63 -14.58 -20.69
C ASN A 22 7.18 -15.01 -21.03
N SER A 23 6.21 -14.19 -20.65
CA SER A 23 4.82 -14.25 -21.09
C SER A 23 4.51 -12.93 -21.78
N SER A 24 4.07 -13.02 -23.02
CA SER A 24 3.88 -11.96 -24.01
C SER A 24 2.75 -10.96 -23.69
N THR A 25 2.67 -10.49 -22.44
CA THR A 25 1.74 -9.45 -21.98
C THR A 25 2.42 -8.59 -20.90
N LEU A 26 3.47 -7.86 -21.28
CA LEU A 26 3.87 -6.67 -20.52
C LEU A 26 2.76 -5.62 -20.68
N PRO A 27 2.34 -4.91 -19.62
CA PRO A 27 1.48 -3.75 -19.80
C PRO A 27 2.20 -2.76 -20.71
N THR A 28 1.48 -2.26 -21.70
CA THR A 28 2.00 -1.55 -22.88
C THR A 28 2.68 -0.21 -22.60
N SER A 29 2.78 0.24 -21.35
CA SER A 29 3.56 1.44 -21.01
C SER A 29 4.57 1.22 -19.89
N PHE A 30 5.79 0.95 -20.33
CA PHE A 30 6.95 1.09 -19.46
C PHE A 30 7.12 2.56 -19.09
N ILE A 31 6.70 2.94 -17.88
CA ILE A 31 6.96 4.28 -17.33
C ILE A 31 8.41 4.31 -16.83
N PRO A 32 9.29 5.15 -17.41
CA PRO A 32 10.69 5.19 -16.99
C PRO A 32 10.84 5.58 -15.52
N LYS A 33 11.83 4.99 -14.83
CA LYS A 33 12.16 5.32 -13.43
C LYS A 33 12.28 6.82 -13.18
N SER A 34 12.91 7.56 -14.10
CA SER A 34 13.06 9.02 -13.99
C SER A 34 11.72 9.76 -14.05
N LEU A 35 10.75 9.26 -14.81
CA LEU A 35 9.40 9.79 -14.88
C LEU A 35 8.63 9.46 -13.58
N LEU A 36 8.69 8.20 -13.11
CA LEU A 36 8.10 7.82 -11.81
C LEU A 36 8.64 8.64 -10.65
N LYS A 37 9.96 8.91 -10.61
CA LYS A 37 10.57 9.78 -9.61
C LYS A 37 9.95 11.18 -9.61
N ARG A 38 9.74 11.78 -10.80
CA ARG A 38 9.09 13.10 -10.92
C ARG A 38 7.63 13.06 -10.46
N MET A 39 6.90 12.00 -10.81
CA MET A 39 5.52 11.81 -10.37
C MET A 39 5.42 11.68 -8.84
N LEU A 40 6.31 10.91 -8.20
CA LEU A 40 6.35 10.80 -6.73
C LEU A 40 6.67 12.12 -6.04
N ILE A 41 7.60 12.91 -6.59
CA ILE A 41 7.90 14.26 -6.06
C ILE A 41 6.65 15.13 -6.14
N ARG A 42 5.98 15.13 -7.30
CA ARG A 42 4.78 15.93 -7.53
C ARG A 42 3.60 15.50 -6.65
N GLU A 43 3.39 14.19 -6.50
CA GLU A 43 2.43 13.62 -5.58
C GLU A 43 2.68 14.12 -4.15
N ASN A 44 3.93 14.09 -3.70
CA ASN A 44 4.32 14.52 -2.36
C ASN A 44 4.12 16.04 -2.17
N GLU A 45 4.44 16.86 -3.17
CA GLU A 45 4.16 18.30 -3.16
C GLU A 45 2.65 18.58 -3.02
N LEU A 46 1.83 17.92 -3.85
CA LEU A 46 0.37 18.07 -3.79
C LEU A 46 -0.14 17.60 -2.44
N ARG A 47 0.30 16.44 -1.94
CA ARG A 47 -0.12 15.90 -0.65
C ARG A 47 0.17 16.86 0.49
N LEU A 48 1.30 17.57 0.46
CA LEU A 48 1.70 18.54 1.48
C LEU A 48 1.12 19.95 1.25
N SER A 49 0.43 20.18 0.14
CA SER A 49 -0.20 21.48 -0.14
C SER A 49 -1.35 21.76 0.83
N ASN A 50 -1.58 23.05 1.13
CA ASN A 50 -2.67 23.49 2.00
C ASN A 50 -4.04 23.02 1.49
N GLU A 51 -4.22 22.98 0.17
CA GLU A 51 -5.46 22.53 -0.46
C GLU A 51 -5.76 21.07 -0.13
N TYR A 52 -4.83 20.15 -0.43
CA TYR A 52 -5.03 18.74 -0.16
C TYR A 52 -5.04 18.42 1.33
N GLN A 53 -4.23 19.10 2.15
CA GLN A 53 -4.29 18.95 3.62
C GLN A 53 -5.66 19.31 4.17
N LYS A 54 -6.29 20.38 3.66
CA LYS A 54 -7.66 20.73 4.03
C LYS A 54 -8.65 19.64 3.59
N ARG A 55 -8.54 19.14 2.35
CA ARG A 55 -9.41 18.06 1.84
C ARG A 55 -9.30 16.77 2.65
N TYR A 56 -8.10 16.40 3.10
CA TYR A 56 -7.91 15.27 4.00
C TYR A 56 -8.60 15.49 5.36
N CYS A 57 -8.43 16.69 5.94
CA CYS A 57 -9.08 17.05 7.20
C CYS A 57 -10.61 17.00 7.10
N ASP A 58 -11.17 17.57 6.03
CA ASP A 58 -12.61 17.56 5.77
C ASP A 58 -13.13 16.12 5.59
N ALA A 59 -12.36 15.25 4.91
CA ALA A 59 -12.73 13.85 4.70
C ALA A 59 -12.71 13.03 6.00
N GLU A 60 -11.75 13.24 6.90
CA GLU A 60 -11.70 12.56 8.20
C GLU A 60 -12.86 12.94 9.14
N GLN A 61 -13.41 14.14 8.99
CA GLN A 61 -14.56 14.61 9.79
C GLN A 61 -15.91 14.16 9.22
N SER A 62 -15.92 13.64 8.00
CA SER A 62 -17.12 13.26 7.28
C SER A 62 -17.48 11.79 7.54
N PRO A 63 -18.76 11.46 7.78
CA PRO A 63 -19.20 10.08 7.95
C PRO A 63 -19.28 9.29 6.63
N SER A 64 -19.22 9.97 5.47
CA SER A 64 -19.49 9.38 4.16
C SER A 64 -18.35 9.47 3.15
N SER A 65 -17.20 10.02 3.53
CA SER A 65 -16.02 10.10 2.66
C SER A 65 -14.78 9.57 3.35
N SER A 66 -13.86 8.98 2.59
CA SER A 66 -12.61 8.48 3.11
C SER A 66 -11.43 9.35 2.64
N TRP A 67 -10.42 9.48 3.50
CA TRP A 67 -9.11 10.01 3.08
C TRP A 67 -8.50 9.18 1.92
N LEU A 68 -8.92 7.90 1.78
CA LEU A 68 -8.53 7.05 0.65
C LEU A 68 -9.04 7.60 -0.69
N ASP A 69 -10.26 8.14 -0.72
CA ASP A 69 -10.85 8.72 -1.93
C ASP A 69 -10.05 9.96 -2.37
N ILE A 70 -9.70 10.82 -1.40
CA ILE A 70 -8.85 12.00 -1.64
C ILE A 70 -7.46 11.58 -2.16
N THR A 71 -6.89 10.48 -1.66
CA THR A 71 -5.62 9.94 -2.15
C THR A 71 -5.72 9.41 -3.58
N ASP A 72 -6.78 8.67 -3.90
CA ASP A 72 -7.01 8.16 -5.26
C ASP A 72 -7.15 9.31 -6.26
N GLU A 73 -7.94 10.32 -5.91
CA GLU A 73 -8.13 11.53 -6.73
C GLU A 73 -6.81 12.29 -6.95
N LEU A 74 -6.02 12.48 -5.89
CA LEU A 74 -4.69 13.12 -5.96
C LEU A 74 -3.78 12.37 -6.94
N GLN A 75 -3.67 11.05 -6.81
CA GLN A 75 -2.81 10.24 -7.66
C GLN A 75 -3.28 10.27 -9.13
N ARG A 76 -4.59 10.25 -9.38
CA ARG A 76 -5.14 10.44 -10.73
C ARG A 76 -4.84 11.82 -11.29
N GLN A 77 -4.90 12.86 -10.47
CA GLN A 77 -4.49 14.21 -10.89
C GLN A 77 -3.03 14.20 -11.35
N VAL A 78 -2.11 13.63 -10.55
CA VAL A 78 -0.69 13.54 -10.94
C VAL A 78 -0.56 12.84 -12.29
N ILE A 79 -1.23 11.71 -12.50
CA ILE A 79 -1.16 10.98 -13.78
C ILE A 79 -1.61 11.84 -14.97
N ARG A 80 -2.69 12.62 -14.81
CA ARG A 80 -3.15 13.57 -15.84
C ARG A 80 -2.12 14.68 -16.09
N GLU A 81 -1.49 15.22 -15.04
CA GLU A 81 -0.43 16.25 -15.18
C GLU A 81 0.78 15.76 -16.00
N PHE A 82 1.00 14.44 -16.07
CA PHE A 82 2.06 13.81 -16.87
C PHE A 82 1.57 13.23 -18.21
N ASN A 83 0.33 13.51 -18.62
CA ASN A 83 -0.29 13.05 -19.88
C ASN A 83 -0.35 11.51 -20.02
N LEU A 84 -0.60 10.80 -18.91
CA LEU A 84 -0.74 9.34 -18.88
C LEU A 84 -2.20 8.92 -18.63
N GLU A 85 -3.16 9.75 -19.06
CA GLU A 85 -4.58 9.51 -18.78
C GLU A 85 -5.17 8.32 -19.54
N ASP A 86 -4.67 8.06 -20.75
CA ASP A 86 -5.05 6.90 -21.56
C ASP A 86 -4.60 5.56 -20.93
N GLU A 87 -3.63 5.63 -20.00
CA GLU A 87 -3.00 4.50 -19.32
C GLU A 87 -3.23 4.58 -17.80
N MET A 88 -4.34 5.20 -17.39
CA MET A 88 -4.60 5.56 -15.99
C MET A 88 -4.43 4.41 -15.01
N HIS A 89 -4.89 3.20 -15.38
CA HIS A 89 -4.85 2.05 -14.49
C HIS A 89 -3.40 1.56 -14.28
N GLU A 90 -2.67 1.38 -15.37
CA GLU A 90 -1.28 0.96 -15.40
C GLU A 90 -0.37 2.01 -14.73
N ALA A 91 -0.60 3.29 -15.00
CA ALA A 91 0.14 4.38 -14.40
C ALA A 91 -0.09 4.50 -12.89
N LEU A 92 -1.33 4.30 -12.41
CA LEU A 92 -1.63 4.22 -10.98
C LEU A 92 -0.87 3.08 -10.32
N LEU A 93 -0.89 1.89 -10.94
CA LEU A 93 -0.18 0.73 -10.43
C LEU A 93 1.33 0.99 -10.35
N CYS A 94 1.93 1.49 -11.44
CA CYS A 94 3.35 1.84 -11.50
C CYS A 94 3.73 2.88 -10.44
N LEU A 95 2.91 3.92 -10.24
CA LEU A 95 3.14 4.94 -9.21
C LEU A 95 3.09 4.34 -7.80
N ARG A 96 2.08 3.52 -7.50
CA ARG A 96 1.88 2.88 -6.18
C ARG A 96 2.96 1.86 -5.85
N CYS A 97 3.48 1.15 -6.85
CA CYS A 97 4.53 0.15 -6.68
C CYS A 97 5.95 0.72 -6.87
N ALA A 98 6.11 2.00 -7.22
CA ALA A 98 7.39 2.57 -7.62
C ALA A 98 8.51 2.36 -6.58
N THR A 99 8.20 2.45 -5.28
CA THR A 99 9.19 2.30 -4.20
C THR A 99 9.52 0.84 -3.87
N GLN A 100 8.68 -0.11 -4.30
CA GLN A 100 8.96 -1.54 -4.24
C GLN A 100 9.88 -1.95 -5.39
N ILE A 101 9.61 -1.42 -6.59
CA ILE A 101 10.41 -1.69 -7.80
C ILE A 101 11.76 -0.96 -7.73
N TYR A 102 11.78 0.26 -7.20
CA TYR A 102 12.97 1.11 -7.07
C TYR A 102 13.15 1.56 -5.62
N PRO A 103 13.81 0.76 -4.76
CA PRO A 103 13.98 1.06 -3.34
C PRO A 103 14.66 2.41 -3.05
N ASP A 104 15.50 2.91 -3.95
CA ASP A 104 16.13 4.23 -3.81
C ASP A 104 15.14 5.41 -3.90
N LEU A 105 13.89 5.17 -4.31
CA LEU A 105 12.82 6.18 -4.31
C LEU A 105 12.03 6.23 -3.00
N GLN A 106 12.26 5.32 -2.04
CA GLN A 106 11.48 5.22 -0.80
C GLN A 106 11.46 6.51 0.05
N SER A 107 12.48 7.35 -0.07
CA SER A 107 12.57 8.60 0.69
C SER A 107 11.68 9.73 0.15
N ILE A 108 11.01 9.53 -1.00
CA ILE A 108 10.23 10.58 -1.68
C ILE A 108 8.79 10.63 -1.16
N PRO A 109 7.94 9.60 -1.34
CA PRO A 109 6.56 9.67 -0.89
C PRO A 109 6.46 9.66 0.64
N LEU A 110 5.75 10.65 1.19
CA LEU A 110 5.55 10.81 2.63
C LEU A 110 5.11 9.52 3.32
N TYR A 111 4.16 8.81 2.71
CA TYR A 111 3.52 7.63 3.30
C TYR A 111 4.43 6.40 3.36
N VAL A 112 5.49 6.35 2.56
CA VAL A 112 6.52 5.30 2.67
C VAL A 112 7.60 5.72 3.64
N LYS A 113 8.08 6.96 3.52
CA LYS A 113 9.17 7.50 4.35
C LYS A 113 8.87 7.42 5.85
N TYR A 114 7.62 7.67 6.23
CA TYR A 114 7.17 7.63 7.62
C TYR A 114 6.37 6.37 7.96
N ASN A 115 6.41 5.35 7.10
CA ASN A 115 5.78 4.07 7.40
C ASN A 115 6.48 3.41 8.59
N ARG A 116 5.71 3.04 9.61
CA ARG A 116 6.20 2.30 10.79
C ARG A 116 5.93 0.81 10.69
N ALA A 117 5.18 0.37 9.69
CA ALA A 117 5.01 -1.04 9.42
C ALA A 117 6.36 -1.66 9.06
N ARG A 118 6.66 -2.78 9.70
CA ARG A 118 7.85 -3.59 9.45
C ARG A 118 7.40 -5.02 9.23
N ASP A 119 8.24 -5.80 8.59
CA ASP A 119 8.03 -7.23 8.50
C ASP A 119 7.94 -7.81 9.92
N GLY A 120 6.98 -8.71 10.10
CA GLY A 120 6.86 -9.46 11.34
C GLY A 120 8.00 -10.46 11.48
N ASP A 121 8.22 -10.93 12.71
CA ASP A 121 9.32 -11.86 12.99
C ASP A 121 9.02 -13.29 12.49
N LEU A 122 7.75 -13.60 12.18
CA LEU A 122 7.33 -14.93 11.69
C LEU A 122 7.75 -15.18 10.24
N GLN A 123 8.43 -16.31 10.03
CA GLN A 123 8.89 -16.80 8.74
C GLN A 123 8.12 -18.05 8.30
N ILE A 124 8.27 -18.41 7.02
CA ILE A 124 7.68 -19.65 6.48
C ILE A 124 8.26 -20.86 7.21
N GLY A 125 7.38 -21.70 7.75
CA GLY A 125 7.75 -22.90 8.49
C GLY A 125 7.84 -22.71 10.01
N ASP A 126 7.75 -21.46 10.49
CA ASP A 126 7.71 -21.20 11.93
C ASP A 126 6.45 -21.76 12.57
N ILE A 127 6.60 -22.22 13.81
CA ILE A 127 5.47 -22.58 14.66
C ILE A 127 4.85 -21.26 15.15
N VAL A 128 3.63 -20.99 14.72
CA VAL A 128 2.88 -19.81 15.17
C VAL A 128 2.70 -19.89 16.69
N PRO A 129 2.98 -18.81 17.45
CA PRO A 129 2.74 -18.81 18.88
C PRO A 129 1.23 -18.75 19.19
N ASN A 130 0.80 -19.49 20.21
CA ASN A 130 -0.56 -19.34 20.74
C ASN A 130 -0.63 -18.09 21.61
N VAL A 131 -0.98 -16.96 21.01
CA VAL A 131 -1.03 -15.65 21.67
C VAL A 131 -2.43 -15.33 22.19
N PRO A 132 -2.56 -14.55 23.28
CA PRO A 132 -3.85 -14.04 23.70
C PRO A 132 -4.43 -13.11 22.64
N VAL A 133 -5.74 -13.26 22.38
CA VAL A 133 -6.51 -12.45 21.44
C VAL A 133 -7.84 -12.03 22.07
N VAL A 134 -8.48 -11.02 21.51
CA VAL A 134 -9.82 -10.59 21.90
C VAL A 134 -10.77 -10.87 20.75
N GLN A 135 -11.87 -11.56 21.04
CA GLN A 135 -12.92 -11.85 20.06
C GLN A 135 -13.73 -10.58 19.74
N LEU A 136 -14.50 -10.62 18.65
CA LEU A 136 -15.30 -9.46 18.21
C LEU A 136 -16.39 -9.05 19.22
N ASP A 137 -16.78 -9.96 20.12
CA ASP A 137 -17.70 -9.70 21.22
C ASP A 137 -17.01 -9.16 22.48
N GLY A 138 -15.69 -8.94 22.43
CA GLY A 138 -14.88 -8.43 23.53
C GLY A 138 -14.42 -9.48 24.54
N GLN A 139 -14.67 -10.78 24.30
CA GLN A 139 -14.19 -11.83 25.20
C GLN A 139 -12.72 -12.17 24.96
N ASP A 140 -11.99 -12.44 26.04
CA ASP A 140 -10.62 -12.92 25.98
C ASP A 140 -10.57 -14.37 25.45
N SER A 141 -9.59 -14.65 24.61
CA SER A 141 -9.38 -15.98 24.01
C SER A 141 -7.90 -16.19 23.66
N GLN A 142 -7.54 -17.38 23.20
CA GLN A 142 -6.23 -17.65 22.61
C GLN A 142 -6.36 -17.79 21.09
N LEU A 143 -5.28 -17.50 20.36
CA LEU A 143 -5.26 -17.57 18.90
C LEU A 143 -5.76 -18.93 18.38
N PHE A 144 -5.43 -20.01 19.09
CA PHE A 144 -5.78 -21.36 18.70
C PHE A 144 -7.17 -21.81 19.16
N ASP A 145 -7.81 -21.06 20.05
CA ASP A 145 -9.16 -21.37 20.50
C ASP A 145 -10.13 -21.19 19.33
N GLY A 146 -10.90 -22.24 19.04
CA GLY A 146 -11.87 -22.23 17.94
C GLY A 146 -11.27 -22.42 16.54
N LEU A 147 -9.94 -22.58 16.40
CA LEU A 147 -9.34 -23.00 15.14
C LEU A 147 -9.59 -24.50 14.87
N LYS A 148 -9.86 -24.82 13.62
CA LYS A 148 -9.87 -26.21 13.12
C LYS A 148 -8.50 -26.54 12.52
N PRO A 149 -8.11 -27.81 12.42
CA PRO A 149 -6.82 -28.21 11.82
C PRO A 149 -6.58 -27.68 10.39
N SER A 150 -7.66 -27.38 9.65
CA SER A 150 -7.61 -26.85 8.29
C SER A 150 -7.87 -25.33 8.20
N SER A 151 -7.91 -24.62 9.33
CA SER A 151 -8.14 -23.18 9.33
C SER A 151 -6.97 -22.44 8.67
N THR A 152 -7.28 -21.51 7.77
CA THR A 152 -6.32 -20.50 7.31
C THR A 152 -6.51 -19.25 8.15
N VAL A 153 -5.45 -18.79 8.81
CA VAL A 153 -5.46 -17.59 9.64
C VAL A 153 -4.77 -16.45 8.88
N LEU A 154 -5.47 -15.33 8.74
CA LEU A 154 -4.91 -14.09 8.22
C LEU A 154 -4.66 -13.14 9.39
N ILE A 155 -3.39 -12.78 9.60
CA ILE A 155 -2.99 -11.83 10.64
C ILE A 155 -2.76 -10.48 9.97
N GLY A 156 -3.49 -9.47 10.42
CA GLY A 156 -3.32 -8.08 9.98
C GLY A 156 -3.40 -7.14 11.17
N GLY A 157 -2.46 -6.23 11.28
CA GLY A 157 -2.43 -5.25 12.37
C GLY A 157 -1.30 -4.25 12.21
N SER A 158 -1.46 -3.08 12.81
CA SER A 158 -0.40 -2.07 12.93
C SER A 158 0.02 -1.97 14.39
N TYR A 159 1.31 -2.15 14.67
CA TYR A 159 1.89 -1.80 15.97
C TYR A 159 2.03 -0.26 16.04
N SER A 160 1.42 0.38 17.04
CA SER A 160 1.48 1.83 17.24
C SER A 160 2.52 2.22 18.28
#